data_AF-A0A3L7Q8J1-F1
#
_entry.id   AF-A0A3L7Q8J1-F1
#
_cell.length_a   1.000
_cell.length_b   1.000
_cell.length_c   1.000
_cell.angle_alpha   90.00
_cell.angle_beta   90.00
_cell.angle_gamma   90.00
#
_symmetry.space_group_name_H-M   'P 1'
#
loop_
_entity.id
_entity.type
_entity.pdbx_description
1 polymer ?
#
loop_
_entity_poly.entity_id
_entity_poly.type
_entity_poly.pdbx_seq_one_letter_code
_entity_poly.pdbx_strand_id
1 'polypeptide(L)'
;MSRREHYQSETKRPVPIRSWTGELLAPIIEHEERGEIEIFRAEEAAKKQSGDIELRHVGKDTSTPWQTDGRAWHTRDRLSHTGQRCRWEGQALALVIDTLAKRTQLAPVNWNHRSVVEVMSAEKAGGWFLHAQTGDEWLLTLKFRVKKGTFDEAALQKQLPLKPLDQLDELPVYGRGDRVRVKNLKGPFQEITITVHWAREIDTPAFQKFLTAAVDSYGKQATAAALVIGDLSPWKVLGRKWHLSRKGFPSAKRVDWEAETLDQLFTLIEGIATSGTVEWGGKQTVTWTREGEEKPAIEVNTKRRTSIDLELYGPPGRFGLGHISSLGETREVDTARDGRQVVRLSLITADQVSDPGLKKFLKEKWKV
;
A
#
# COMPACT_ATOMS: atom_id res chain seq x y z
N MET A 1 -38.71 -18.86 12.14
CA MET A 1 -38.14 -19.58 13.30
C MET A 1 -37.71 -20.96 12.83
N SER A 2 -36.44 -21.17 12.55
CA SER A 2 -35.92 -22.48 12.15
C SER A 2 -34.41 -22.56 12.34
N ARG A 3 -33.95 -23.76 12.71
CA ARG A 3 -32.58 -24.27 12.83
C ARG A 3 -31.75 -23.82 14.03
N ARG A 4 -31.74 -24.70 15.04
CA ARG A 4 -30.53 -25.37 15.56
C ARG A 4 -31.00 -26.51 16.48
N GLU A 5 -31.40 -27.62 15.89
CA GLU A 5 -31.50 -28.88 16.62
C GLU A 5 -30.19 -29.64 16.47
N HIS A 6 -29.82 -30.25 17.59
CA HIS A 6 -28.51 -30.76 17.93
C HIS A 6 -28.04 -31.87 17.00
N TYR A 7 -26.78 -31.75 16.59
CA TYR A 7 -26.03 -32.76 15.88
C TYR A 7 -25.34 -33.67 16.91
N GLN A 8 -25.44 -34.98 16.68
CA GLN A 8 -24.63 -36.10 17.22
C GLN A 8 -24.84 -36.57 18.65
N SER A 9 -24.78 -37.86 18.96
CA SER A 9 -24.76 -39.10 18.15
C SER A 9 -24.88 -40.25 19.15
N GLU A 10 -25.77 -41.20 18.92
CA GLU A 10 -25.81 -42.47 19.67
C GLU A 10 -24.57 -43.30 19.29
N THR A 11 -23.44 -43.00 19.93
CA THR A 11 -22.26 -43.87 19.88
C THR A 11 -22.43 -44.96 20.93
N LYS A 12 -22.49 -46.21 20.47
CA LYS A 12 -22.44 -47.41 21.33
C LYS A 12 -21.35 -47.23 22.39
N ARG A 13 -21.72 -47.28 23.68
CA ARG A 13 -20.75 -47.21 24.78
C ARG A 13 -19.67 -48.27 24.55
N PRO A 14 -18.39 -47.89 24.40
CA PRO A 14 -17.32 -48.86 24.19
C PRO A 14 -17.24 -49.79 25.39
N VAL A 15 -17.05 -51.08 25.12
CA VAL A 15 -16.81 -52.10 26.15
C VAL A 15 -15.64 -51.62 27.02
N PRO A 16 -15.79 -51.49 28.35
CA PRO A 16 -14.73 -50.94 29.19
C PRO A 16 -13.49 -51.82 29.08
N ILE A 17 -12.41 -51.25 28.53
CA ILE A 17 -11.12 -51.92 28.47
C ILE A 17 -10.58 -51.95 29.90
N ARG A 18 -10.23 -53.15 30.39
CA ARG A 18 -9.69 -53.33 31.73
C ARG A 18 -8.40 -52.51 31.88
N SER A 19 -8.39 -51.56 32.82
CA SER A 19 -7.22 -50.78 33.18
C SER A 19 -6.72 -51.21 34.55
N TRP A 20 -5.62 -51.95 34.57
CA TRP A 20 -4.97 -52.38 35.80
C TRP A 20 -4.54 -51.19 36.67
N THR A 21 -4.12 -50.09 36.05
CA THR A 21 -3.79 -48.84 36.75
C THR A 21 -5.04 -48.20 37.38
N GLY A 22 -6.17 -48.22 36.68
CA GLY A 22 -7.44 -47.72 37.22
C GLY A 22 -7.93 -48.55 38.41
N GLU A 23 -7.78 -49.88 38.36
CA GLU A 23 -8.13 -50.77 39.47
C GLU A 23 -7.24 -50.55 40.71
N LEU A 24 -5.93 -50.37 40.52
CA LEU A 24 -4.98 -50.07 41.60
C LEU A 24 -5.23 -48.70 42.26
N LEU A 25 -5.62 -47.70 41.46
CA LEU A 25 -5.86 -46.34 41.94
C LEU A 25 -7.28 -46.12 42.47
N ALA A 26 -8.23 -47.02 42.18
CA ALA A 26 -9.62 -46.91 42.62
C ALA A 26 -9.79 -46.64 44.13
N PRO A 27 -9.18 -47.43 45.06
CA PRO A 27 -9.34 -47.17 46.48
C PRO A 27 -8.72 -45.83 46.92
N ILE A 28 -7.68 -45.37 46.23
CA ILE A 28 -7.03 -44.07 46.52
C ILE A 28 -7.96 -42.93 46.11
N ILE A 29 -8.51 -42.99 44.89
CA ILE A 29 -9.44 -41.98 44.35
C ILE A 29 -10.74 -41.92 45.17
N GLU A 30 -11.17 -43.03 45.76
CA GLU A 30 -12.38 -43.12 46.57
C GLU A 30 -12.19 -42.53 47.98
N HIS A 31 -10.95 -42.52 48.48
CA HIS A 31 -10.58 -41.94 49.78
C HIS A 31 -9.99 -40.52 49.66
N GLU A 32 -9.88 -39.98 48.44
CA GLU A 32 -9.36 -38.63 48.20
C GLU A 32 -10.49 -37.58 48.35
N GLU A 33 -10.24 -36.54 49.15
CA GLU A 33 -11.15 -35.39 49.21
C GLU A 33 -11.10 -34.62 47.88
N ARG A 34 -12.18 -34.70 47.11
CA ARG A 34 -12.33 -33.92 45.88
C ARG A 34 -12.61 -32.46 46.25
N GLY A 35 -11.67 -31.57 45.97
CA GLY A 35 -11.89 -30.13 46.04
C GLY A 35 -12.77 -29.63 44.90
N GLU A 36 -13.44 -28.50 45.10
CA GLU A 36 -14.11 -27.79 44.01
C GLU A 36 -13.08 -27.19 43.05
N ILE A 37 -13.20 -27.51 41.76
CA ILE A 37 -12.42 -26.86 40.71
C ILE A 37 -13.14 -25.56 40.38
N GLU A 38 -12.49 -24.41 40.57
CA GLU A 38 -13.01 -23.15 40.05
C GLU A 38 -13.03 -23.19 38.52
N ILE A 39 -14.23 -23.33 37.95
CA ILE A 39 -14.42 -23.34 36.50
C ILE A 39 -14.47 -21.88 36.02
N PHE A 40 -13.38 -21.40 35.43
CA PHE A 40 -13.36 -20.10 34.79
C PHE A 40 -14.35 -20.06 33.60
N ARG A 41 -15.45 -19.34 33.76
CA ARG A 41 -16.46 -19.13 32.70
C ARG A 41 -16.08 -17.96 31.81
N ALA A 42 -15.33 -18.26 30.74
CA ALA A 42 -14.86 -17.26 29.77
C ALA A 42 -16.00 -16.39 29.18
N GLU A 43 -17.21 -16.94 29.02
CA GLU A 43 -18.37 -16.19 28.53
C GLU A 43 -18.89 -15.14 29.52
N GLU A 44 -18.84 -15.43 30.83
CA GLU A 44 -19.25 -14.48 31.87
C GLU A 44 -18.20 -13.37 32.02
N ALA A 45 -16.92 -13.72 31.95
CA ALA A 45 -15.81 -12.75 31.96
C ALA A 45 -15.77 -11.85 30.71
N ALA A 46 -16.32 -12.31 29.58
CA ALA A 46 -16.38 -11.54 28.33
C ALA A 46 -17.59 -10.60 28.23
N LYS A 47 -18.52 -10.61 29.20
CA LYS A 47 -19.67 -9.69 29.20
C LYS A 47 -19.19 -8.27 29.51
N LYS A 48 -19.33 -7.38 28.52
CA LYS A 48 -19.03 -5.94 28.66
C LYS A 48 -19.79 -5.35 29.85
N GLN A 49 -19.08 -4.76 30.80
CA GLN A 49 -19.62 -4.04 31.93
C GLN A 49 -19.78 -2.56 31.62
N SER A 50 -20.66 -1.88 32.36
CA SER A 50 -20.82 -0.43 32.26
C SER A 50 -19.55 0.26 32.74
N GLY A 51 -18.83 0.90 31.82
CA GLY A 51 -17.52 1.51 32.07
C GLY A 51 -16.37 0.83 31.32
N ASP A 52 -16.61 -0.33 30.68
CA ASP A 52 -15.60 -0.98 29.84
C ASP A 52 -15.29 -0.12 28.61
N ILE A 53 -14.06 0.40 28.59
CA ILE A 53 -13.53 1.08 27.42
C ILE A 53 -13.14 0.01 26.41
N GLU A 54 -13.70 0.07 25.21
CA GLU A 54 -13.26 -0.82 24.13
C GLU A 54 -11.76 -0.63 23.90
N LEU A 55 -11.00 -1.72 23.78
CA LEU A 55 -9.54 -1.67 23.56
C LEU A 55 -9.13 -0.76 22.38
N ARG A 56 -10.05 -0.57 21.40
CA ARG A 56 -9.89 0.30 20.22
C ARG A 56 -9.96 1.80 20.55
N HIS A 57 -10.55 2.17 21.68
CA HIS A 57 -10.66 3.54 22.17
C HIS A 57 -9.50 3.92 23.11
N VAL A 58 -8.74 2.95 23.62
CA VAL A 58 -7.55 3.21 24.44
C VAL A 58 -6.43 3.75 23.55
N GLY A 59 -6.02 5.00 23.77
CA GLY A 59 -4.87 5.63 23.11
C GLY A 59 -5.13 6.23 21.72
N LYS A 60 -6.39 6.30 21.26
CA LYS A 60 -6.74 6.82 19.93
C LYS A 60 -6.53 8.34 19.79
N ASP A 61 -6.65 9.07 20.89
CA ASP A 61 -6.53 10.54 20.95
C ASP A 61 -5.22 11.01 21.59
N THR A 62 -4.29 10.10 21.87
CA THR A 62 -2.99 10.44 22.48
C THR A 62 -1.89 10.34 21.44
N SER A 63 -1.21 11.47 21.17
CA SER A 63 -0.01 11.49 20.34
C SER A 63 1.01 10.49 20.86
N THR A 64 1.43 9.60 19.97
CA THR A 64 2.41 8.57 20.30
C THR A 64 3.79 9.19 20.58
N PRO A 65 4.68 8.54 21.36
CA PRO A 65 5.98 9.12 21.71
C PRO A 65 6.82 9.58 20.51
N TRP A 66 6.77 8.83 19.40
CA TRP A 66 7.48 9.17 18.15
C TRP A 66 6.81 10.31 17.35
N GLN A 67 5.54 10.62 17.60
CA GLN A 67 4.87 11.79 17.03
C GLN A 67 5.17 13.07 17.81
N THR A 68 5.38 12.96 19.12
CA THR A 68 5.68 14.10 20.00
C THR A 68 7.15 14.52 19.88
N ASP A 69 8.09 13.59 20.11
CA ASP A 69 9.52 13.83 19.92
C ASP A 69 10.16 12.60 19.28
N GLY A 70 9.98 12.50 17.96
CA GLY A 70 10.51 11.39 17.18
C GLY A 70 12.02 11.26 17.25
N ARG A 71 12.76 12.38 17.29
CA ARG A 71 14.22 12.32 17.38
C ARG A 71 14.64 11.72 18.72
N ALA A 72 14.12 12.22 19.84
CA ALA A 72 14.43 11.64 21.16
C ALA A 72 13.97 10.18 21.27
N TRP A 73 12.81 9.83 20.72
CA TRP A 73 12.34 8.45 20.67
C TRP A 73 13.35 7.53 19.99
N HIS A 74 13.85 7.92 18.82
CA HIS A 74 14.75 7.08 18.02
C HIS A 74 16.22 7.16 18.43
N THR A 75 16.67 8.19 19.15
CA THR A 75 18.09 8.37 19.55
C THR A 75 18.35 8.31 21.04
N ARG A 76 17.33 8.31 21.90
CA ARG A 76 17.49 8.26 23.37
C ARG A 76 16.59 7.21 24.03
N ASP A 77 15.28 7.28 23.80
CA ASP A 77 14.30 6.54 24.61
C ASP A 77 14.08 5.10 24.10
N ARG A 78 14.35 4.88 22.80
CA ARG A 78 14.52 3.61 22.05
C ARG A 78 14.04 2.34 22.73
N LEU A 79 12.88 1.85 22.28
CA LEU A 79 12.39 0.51 22.60
C LEU A 79 12.48 -0.40 21.38
N SER A 80 12.91 -1.63 21.62
CA SER A 80 12.94 -2.71 20.64
C SER A 80 11.53 -3.24 20.35
N HIS A 81 11.41 -4.10 19.35
CA HIS A 81 10.16 -4.78 19.01
C HIS A 81 9.55 -5.61 20.15
N THR A 82 10.38 -6.07 21.09
CA THR A 82 9.96 -6.83 22.28
C THR A 82 9.70 -5.93 23.49
N GLY A 83 9.84 -4.61 23.36
CA GLY A 83 9.69 -3.65 24.45
C GLY A 83 10.92 -3.50 25.33
N GLN A 84 12.00 -4.24 25.07
CA GLN A 84 13.29 -4.07 25.76
C GLN A 84 13.99 -2.78 25.32
N ARG A 85 14.82 -2.19 26.18
CA ARG A 85 15.64 -1.03 25.83
C ARG A 85 16.66 -1.40 24.76
N CYS A 86 16.76 -0.60 23.71
CA CYS A 86 17.81 -0.79 22.71
C CYS A 86 19.20 -0.50 23.31
N ARG A 87 20.15 -1.38 23.02
CA ARG A 87 21.54 -1.39 23.47
C ARG A 87 22.50 -0.75 22.48
N TRP A 88 22.17 -0.69 21.19
CA TRP A 88 22.95 0.08 20.22
C TRP A 88 22.94 1.59 20.55
N GLU A 89 24.01 2.27 20.17
CA GLU A 89 24.25 3.68 20.50
C GLU A 89 23.40 4.61 19.63
N GLY A 90 22.47 5.33 20.27
CA GLY A 90 21.63 6.33 19.61
C GLY A 90 22.38 7.42 18.87
N GLN A 91 23.61 7.72 19.30
CA GLN A 91 24.52 8.66 18.64
C GLN A 91 24.86 8.22 17.21
N ALA A 92 24.92 6.92 16.93
CA ALA A 92 25.17 6.42 15.58
C ALA A 92 24.09 6.89 14.60
N LEU A 93 22.82 6.80 14.99
CA LEU A 93 21.71 7.32 14.18
C LEU A 93 21.77 8.84 14.05
N ALA A 94 22.03 9.55 15.17
CA ALA A 94 22.12 11.01 15.16
C ALA A 94 23.20 11.50 14.18
N LEU A 95 24.40 10.92 14.18
CA LEU A 95 25.48 11.27 13.25
C LEU A 95 25.07 11.14 11.78
N VAL A 96 24.39 10.05 11.42
CA VAL A 96 23.92 9.83 10.05
C VAL A 96 22.89 10.89 9.68
N ILE A 97 21.86 11.06 10.52
CA ILE A 97 20.75 11.97 10.23
C ILE A 97 21.23 13.43 10.19
N ASP A 98 22.07 13.86 11.11
CA ASP A 98 22.60 15.24 11.16
C ASP A 98 23.50 15.51 9.94
N THR A 99 24.18 14.50 9.41
CA THR A 99 24.94 14.61 8.16
C THR A 99 24.02 14.72 6.94
N LEU A 100 22.94 13.92 6.89
CA LEU A 100 21.98 13.93 5.78
C LEU A 100 21.11 15.19 5.76
N ALA A 101 20.78 15.76 6.93
CA ALA A 101 20.00 16.98 7.04
C ALA A 101 20.68 18.21 6.39
N LYS A 102 22.00 18.15 6.18
CA LYS A 102 22.77 19.20 5.48
C LYS A 102 22.65 19.12 3.96
N ARG A 103 22.00 18.09 3.41
CA ARG A 103 21.92 17.82 1.96
C ARG A 103 20.59 18.35 1.42
N THR A 104 20.65 19.25 0.45
CA THR A 104 19.47 19.88 -0.16
C THR A 104 18.68 18.92 -1.05
N GLN A 105 19.28 17.81 -1.49
CA GLN A 105 18.61 16.81 -2.32
C GLN A 105 17.64 15.90 -1.54
N LEU A 106 17.64 15.98 -0.21
CA LEU A 106 16.86 15.13 0.67
C LEU A 106 15.74 15.92 1.34
N ALA A 107 14.60 15.26 1.54
CA ALA A 107 13.49 15.81 2.30
C ALA A 107 13.83 15.83 3.80
N PRO A 108 13.10 16.63 4.61
CA PRO A 108 13.19 16.56 6.06
C PRO A 108 12.98 15.13 6.57
N VAL A 109 13.69 14.78 7.64
CA VAL A 109 13.65 13.43 8.20
C VAL A 109 12.28 13.13 8.77
N ASN A 110 11.72 11.99 8.37
CA ASN A 110 10.45 11.48 8.86
C ASN A 110 10.68 10.54 10.05
N TRP A 111 10.23 10.98 11.22
CA TRP A 111 10.30 10.23 12.48
C TRP A 111 8.96 9.59 12.87
N ASN A 112 7.92 9.73 12.05
CA ASN A 112 6.55 9.35 12.40
C ASN A 112 6.29 7.83 12.21
N HIS A 113 7.14 7.00 12.81
CA HIS A 113 6.95 5.56 12.86
C HIS A 113 7.70 4.96 14.04
N ARG A 114 7.09 4.00 14.76
CA ARG A 114 7.64 3.47 16.01
C ARG A 114 9.07 2.93 15.95
N SER A 115 9.51 2.41 14.80
CA SER A 115 10.75 1.63 14.67
C SER A 115 11.53 1.88 13.39
N VAL A 116 11.16 2.91 12.62
CA VAL A 116 11.80 3.23 11.35
C VAL A 116 11.94 4.74 11.25
N VAL A 117 13.15 5.20 10.95
CA VAL A 117 13.39 6.59 10.54
C VAL A 117 13.62 6.60 9.04
N GLU A 118 12.90 7.47 8.35
CA GLU A 118 12.92 7.55 6.89
C GLU A 118 13.45 8.90 6.43
N VAL A 119 14.30 8.89 5.40
CA VAL A 119 14.71 10.09 4.67
C VAL A 119 14.35 9.89 3.21
N MET A 120 13.55 10.80 2.66
CA MET A 120 13.10 10.75 1.27
C MET A 120 13.91 11.67 0.36
N SER A 121 13.74 11.51 -0.95
CA SER A 121 14.11 12.55 -1.91
C SER A 121 13.32 13.83 -1.65
N ALA A 122 13.94 15.00 -1.85
CA ALA A 122 13.24 16.28 -1.84
C ALA A 122 12.10 16.31 -2.86
N GLU A 123 12.31 15.69 -4.03
CA GLU A 123 11.25 15.43 -5.01
C GLU A 123 10.51 14.13 -4.67
N LYS A 124 9.18 14.20 -4.49
CA LYS A 124 8.34 13.05 -4.09
C LYS A 124 8.48 11.81 -4.98
N ALA A 125 8.74 12.00 -6.28
CA ALA A 125 8.86 10.90 -7.24
C ALA A 125 10.18 10.11 -7.12
N GLY A 126 11.20 10.66 -6.45
CA GLY A 126 12.49 9.99 -6.22
C GLY A 126 12.43 8.83 -5.22
N GLY A 127 11.37 8.76 -4.40
CA GLY A 127 11.19 7.72 -3.39
C GLY A 127 12.02 7.96 -2.11
N TRP A 128 12.31 6.88 -1.38
CA TRP A 128 13.11 6.93 -0.15
C TRP A 128 14.60 6.73 -0.44
N PHE A 129 15.45 7.46 0.29
CA PHE A 129 16.91 7.34 0.27
C PHE A 129 17.42 6.46 1.41
N LEU A 130 16.99 6.74 2.65
CA LEU A 130 17.40 5.99 3.84
C LEU A 130 16.17 5.43 4.56
N HIS A 131 16.25 4.15 4.93
CA HIS A 131 15.45 3.53 5.99
C HIS A 131 16.39 3.06 7.10
N ALA A 132 16.32 3.71 8.25
CA ALA A 132 17.02 3.26 9.45
C ALA A 132 16.05 2.46 10.34
N GLN A 133 16.34 1.18 10.54
CA GLN A 133 15.57 0.29 11.40
C GLN A 133 16.10 0.42 12.82
N THR A 134 15.27 0.98 13.71
CA THR A 134 15.67 1.34 15.08
C THR A 134 15.06 0.42 16.15
N GLY A 135 14.24 -0.55 15.72
CA GLY A 135 13.48 -1.44 16.61
C GLY A 135 14.20 -2.74 17.00
N ASP A 136 15.42 -2.95 16.54
CA ASP A 136 16.24 -4.08 17.01
C ASP A 136 16.96 -3.69 18.30
N GLU A 137 17.09 -4.65 19.23
CA GLU A 137 17.67 -4.40 20.54
C GLU A 137 19.16 -4.08 20.45
N TRP A 138 19.92 -4.80 19.64
CA TRP A 138 21.38 -4.74 19.67
C TRP A 138 21.98 -4.02 18.48
N LEU A 139 21.25 -3.87 17.37
CA LEU A 139 21.82 -3.37 16.13
C LEU A 139 20.94 -2.28 15.50
N LEU A 140 21.57 -1.22 15.02
CA LEU A 140 20.98 -0.25 14.11
C LEU A 140 21.23 -0.71 12.67
N THR A 141 20.17 -0.97 11.91
CA THR A 141 20.31 -1.34 10.49
C THR A 141 19.97 -0.15 9.60
N LEU A 142 20.95 0.33 8.85
CA LEU A 142 20.84 1.43 7.91
C LEU A 142 20.73 0.88 6.49
N LYS A 143 19.63 1.18 5.80
CA LYS A 143 19.42 0.80 4.41
C LYS A 143 19.40 2.03 3.52
N PHE A 144 20.29 2.07 2.55
CA PHE A 144 20.41 3.18 1.59
C PHE A 144 20.02 2.72 0.20
N ARG A 145 19.29 3.56 -0.53
CA ARG A 145 19.07 3.41 -1.97
C ARG A 145 20.02 4.30 -2.75
N VAL A 146 20.69 3.71 -3.72
CA VAL A 146 21.64 4.38 -4.62
C VAL A 146 21.40 3.92 -6.06
N LYS A 147 22.01 4.57 -7.05
CA LYS A 147 21.94 4.09 -8.44
C LYS A 147 22.51 2.67 -8.54
N LYS A 148 21.87 1.82 -9.35
CA LYS A 148 22.34 0.46 -9.60
C LYS A 148 23.79 0.43 -10.08
N GLY A 149 24.62 -0.43 -9.48
CA GLY A 149 26.03 -0.60 -9.81
C GLY A 149 26.95 0.51 -9.29
N THR A 150 26.52 1.30 -8.31
CA THR A 150 27.38 2.34 -7.71
C THR A 150 28.45 1.74 -6.82
N PHE A 151 28.11 0.71 -6.05
CA PHE A 151 29.03 0.04 -5.14
C PHE A 151 29.17 -1.44 -5.50
N ASP A 152 30.41 -1.91 -5.36
CA ASP A 152 30.76 -3.32 -5.28
C ASP A 152 30.81 -3.76 -3.81
N GLU A 153 30.31 -4.96 -3.50
CA GLU A 153 30.19 -5.43 -2.11
C GLU A 153 31.56 -5.60 -1.45
N ALA A 154 32.51 -6.27 -2.12
CA ALA A 154 33.82 -6.56 -1.56
C ALA A 154 34.67 -5.29 -1.39
N ALA A 155 34.60 -4.37 -2.35
CA ALA A 155 35.26 -3.07 -2.24
C ALA A 155 34.68 -2.24 -1.07
N LEU A 156 33.36 -2.23 -0.90
CA LEU A 156 32.71 -1.48 0.17
C LEU A 156 32.99 -2.07 1.55
N GLN A 157 33.02 -3.40 1.68
CA GLN A 157 33.42 -4.08 2.93
C GLN A 157 34.86 -3.76 3.33
N LYS A 158 35.79 -3.66 2.37
CA LYS A 158 37.17 -3.23 2.63
C LYS A 158 37.24 -1.76 3.04
N GLN A 159 36.41 -0.90 2.43
CA GLN A 159 36.34 0.53 2.75
C GLN A 159 35.74 0.77 4.14
N LEU A 160 34.75 -0.03 4.55
CA LEU A 160 34.05 0.05 5.82
C LEU A 160 34.32 -1.23 6.63
N PRO A 161 35.50 -1.37 7.25
CA PRO A 161 35.92 -2.61 7.92
C PRO A 161 35.18 -2.79 9.25
N LEU A 162 33.91 -3.16 9.18
CA LEU A 162 33.10 -3.52 10.33
C LEU A 162 33.43 -4.96 10.75
N LYS A 163 33.77 -5.14 12.02
CA LYS A 163 34.01 -6.48 12.57
C LYS A 163 32.72 -7.32 12.48
N PRO A 164 32.80 -8.58 12.02
CA PRO A 164 31.68 -9.52 12.10
C PRO A 164 31.17 -9.65 13.54
N LEU A 165 29.90 -9.99 13.70
CA LEU A 165 29.28 -10.08 15.03
C LEU A 165 29.95 -11.15 15.90
N ASP A 166 30.38 -12.26 15.31
CA ASP A 166 31.09 -13.34 16.02
C ASP A 166 32.46 -12.92 16.60
N GLN A 167 33.01 -11.78 16.17
CA GLN A 167 34.28 -11.24 16.70
C GLN A 167 34.06 -10.13 17.74
N LEU A 168 32.80 -9.89 18.14
CA LEU A 168 32.42 -8.89 19.12
C LEU A 168 31.96 -9.60 20.40
N ASP A 169 32.93 -9.98 21.23
CA ASP A 169 32.70 -10.68 22.50
C ASP A 169 31.76 -9.91 23.46
N GLU A 170 31.65 -8.60 23.27
CA GLU A 170 30.79 -7.70 24.05
C GLU A 170 29.29 -7.80 23.70
N LEU A 171 28.93 -8.44 22.59
CA LEU A 171 27.55 -8.51 22.11
C LEU A 171 26.99 -9.94 22.21
N PRO A 172 25.81 -10.15 22.83
CA PRO A 172 25.17 -11.47 22.89
C PRO A 172 24.45 -11.82 21.57
N VAL A 173 24.99 -11.37 20.44
CA VAL A 173 24.42 -11.57 19.11
C VAL A 173 25.46 -12.28 18.25
N TYR A 174 25.09 -13.45 17.75
CA TYR A 174 25.96 -14.27 16.90
C TYR A 174 25.49 -14.22 15.44
N GLY A 175 26.44 -14.13 14.52
CA GLY A 175 26.21 -14.07 13.09
C GLY A 175 27.52 -13.96 12.31
N ARG A 176 27.75 -14.95 11.42
CA ARG A 176 28.88 -14.98 10.48
C ARG A 176 28.73 -14.04 9.27
N GLY A 177 27.58 -13.39 9.14
CA GLY A 177 27.28 -12.55 7.98
C GLY A 177 28.02 -11.21 8.03
N ASP A 178 28.50 -10.75 6.88
CA ASP A 178 29.04 -9.41 6.76
C ASP A 178 28.00 -8.36 7.11
N ARG A 179 28.43 -7.36 7.88
CA ARG A 179 27.58 -6.24 8.33
C ARG A 179 27.40 -5.16 7.28
N VAL A 180 28.06 -5.32 6.13
CA VAL A 180 27.90 -4.48 4.94
C VAL A 180 27.49 -5.38 3.79
N ARG A 181 26.30 -5.12 3.23
CA ARG A 181 25.70 -5.91 2.16
C ARG A 181 25.22 -5.01 1.03
N VAL A 182 25.35 -5.49 -0.18
CA VAL A 182 24.98 -4.79 -1.41
C VAL A 182 24.04 -5.67 -2.22
N LYS A 183 22.85 -5.14 -2.54
CA LYS A 183 21.82 -5.87 -3.28
C LYS A 183 21.26 -5.03 -4.40
N ASN A 184 21.34 -5.52 -5.63
CA ASN A 184 20.63 -4.89 -6.75
C ASN A 184 19.13 -5.19 -6.66
N LEU A 185 18.31 -4.14 -6.63
CA LEU A 185 16.85 -4.28 -6.61
C LEU A 185 16.28 -4.44 -8.02
N LYS A 186 15.00 -4.83 -8.10
CA LYS A 186 14.24 -4.70 -9.34
C LYS A 186 14.01 -3.21 -9.60
N GLY A 187 14.44 -2.72 -10.76
CA GLY A 187 14.41 -1.30 -11.11
C GLY A 187 15.80 -0.66 -11.09
N PRO A 188 15.87 0.70 -11.03
CA PRO A 188 17.13 1.42 -11.23
C PRO A 188 17.98 1.57 -9.96
N PHE A 189 17.53 1.01 -8.84
CA PHE A 189 18.19 1.16 -7.53
C PHE A 189 18.99 -0.08 -7.12
N GLN A 190 20.07 0.18 -6.38
CA GLN A 190 20.80 -0.77 -5.56
C GLN A 190 20.59 -0.39 -4.09
N GLU A 191 20.42 -1.39 -3.24
CA GLU A 191 20.29 -1.25 -1.80
C GLU A 191 21.61 -1.59 -1.12
N ILE A 192 22.08 -0.68 -0.26
CA ILE A 192 23.23 -0.89 0.61
C ILE A 192 22.70 -1.04 2.03
N THR A 193 22.97 -2.17 2.68
CA THR A 193 22.62 -2.41 4.08
C THR A 193 23.88 -2.38 4.92
N ILE A 194 23.90 -1.55 5.95
CA ILE A 194 24.99 -1.41 6.92
C ILE A 194 24.41 -1.59 8.32
N THR A 195 24.93 -2.51 9.10
CA THR A 195 24.44 -2.82 10.44
C THR A 195 25.47 -2.43 11.49
N VAL A 196 25.12 -1.50 12.39
CA VAL A 196 26.03 -0.85 13.35
C VAL A 196 25.55 -1.01 14.79
N HIS A 197 26.46 -1.03 15.75
CA HIS A 197 26.15 -1.00 17.18
C HIS A 197 26.66 0.30 17.81
N TRP A 198 27.91 0.67 17.55
CA TRP A 198 28.54 1.87 18.12
C TRP A 198 28.67 3.00 17.10
N ALA A 199 28.64 4.25 17.58
CA ALA A 199 28.87 5.43 16.77
C ALA A 199 30.29 5.44 16.17
N ARG A 200 31.30 4.98 16.92
CA ARG A 200 32.71 4.89 16.46
C ARG A 200 32.91 4.05 15.19
N GLU A 201 31.98 3.14 14.89
CA GLU A 201 32.05 2.29 13.69
C GLU A 201 31.80 3.10 12.40
N ILE A 202 31.09 4.21 12.50
CA ILE A 202 30.69 5.05 11.37
C ILE A 202 31.17 6.50 11.50
N ASP A 203 31.68 6.90 12.66
CA ASP A 203 32.39 8.15 12.84
C ASP A 203 33.81 8.06 12.25
N THR A 204 33.87 7.84 10.94
CA THR A 204 35.11 7.67 10.19
C THR A 204 35.07 8.44 8.87
N PRO A 205 36.22 8.93 8.37
CA PRO A 205 36.28 9.57 7.06
C PRO A 205 35.81 8.64 5.92
N ALA A 206 36.04 7.33 6.05
CA ALA A 206 35.63 6.34 5.06
C ALA A 206 34.10 6.25 4.94
N PHE A 207 33.38 6.28 6.07
CA PHE A 207 31.92 6.30 6.09
C PHE A 207 31.37 7.62 5.54
N GLN A 208 31.98 8.75 5.88
CA GLN A 208 31.59 10.06 5.33
C GLN A 208 31.75 10.13 3.80
N LYS A 209 32.82 9.54 3.28
CA LYS A 209 33.04 9.39 1.83
C LYS A 209 31.97 8.50 1.19
N PHE A 210 31.64 7.37 1.82
CA PHE A 210 30.55 6.51 1.38
C PHE A 210 29.22 7.27 1.34
N LEU A 211 28.85 7.96 2.42
CA LEU A 211 27.56 8.65 2.54
C LEU A 211 27.41 9.75 1.50
N THR A 212 28.49 10.50 1.23
CA THR A 212 28.50 11.52 0.16
C THR A 212 28.28 10.88 -1.22
N ALA A 213 29.03 9.82 -1.55
CA ALA A 213 28.87 9.11 -2.82
C ALA A 213 27.47 8.48 -2.97
N ALA A 214 26.89 8.00 -1.87
CA ALA A 214 25.54 7.44 -1.85
C ALA A 214 24.48 8.52 -2.15
N VAL A 215 24.56 9.68 -1.51
CA VAL A 215 23.64 10.80 -1.76
C VAL A 215 23.77 11.32 -3.19
N ASP A 216 24.99 11.49 -3.70
CA ASP A 216 25.22 11.99 -5.06
C ASP A 216 24.70 11.02 -6.13
N SER A 217 24.95 9.72 -5.94
CA SER A 217 24.43 8.66 -6.82
C SER A 217 22.91 8.58 -6.78
N TYR A 218 22.33 8.66 -5.58
CA TYR A 218 20.89 8.67 -5.39
C TYR A 218 20.23 9.88 -6.07
N GLY A 219 20.74 11.09 -5.83
CA GLY A 219 20.16 12.33 -6.38
C GLY A 219 20.05 12.29 -7.90
N LYS A 220 21.11 11.86 -8.59
CA LYS A 220 21.11 11.69 -10.06
C LYS A 220 20.02 10.70 -10.52
N GLN A 221 19.81 9.62 -9.78
CA GLN A 221 18.82 8.60 -10.12
C GLN A 221 17.40 9.00 -9.72
N ALA A 222 17.23 9.75 -8.63
CA ALA A 222 15.95 10.25 -8.14
C ALA A 222 15.36 11.26 -9.11
N THR A 223 16.16 12.22 -9.60
CA THR A 223 15.74 13.18 -10.63
C THR A 223 15.39 12.45 -11.94
N ALA A 224 16.21 11.50 -12.39
CA ALA A 224 15.90 10.71 -13.58
C ALA A 224 14.62 9.88 -13.42
N ALA A 225 14.40 9.27 -12.26
CA ALA A 225 13.17 8.53 -11.96
C ALA A 225 11.95 9.44 -11.89
N ALA A 226 12.08 10.66 -11.35
CA ALA A 226 11.02 11.65 -11.31
C ALA A 226 10.56 12.06 -12.72
N LEU A 227 11.52 12.33 -13.61
CA LEU A 227 11.26 12.62 -15.03
C LEU A 227 10.56 11.44 -15.72
N VAL A 228 10.99 10.21 -15.43
CA VAL A 228 10.46 8.99 -16.03
C VAL A 228 9.06 8.63 -15.49
N ILE A 229 8.75 8.80 -14.20
CA ILE A 229 7.43 8.48 -13.63
C ILE A 229 6.34 9.43 -14.15
N GLY A 230 6.68 10.69 -14.42
CA GLY A 230 5.77 11.66 -15.04
C GLY A 230 5.26 11.20 -16.42
N ASP A 231 6.10 10.45 -17.14
CA ASP A 231 5.84 9.94 -18.50
C ASP A 231 5.38 8.47 -18.53
N LEU A 232 5.83 7.62 -17.60
CA LEU A 232 5.57 6.17 -17.60
C LEU A 232 4.33 5.74 -16.80
N SER A 233 3.42 6.66 -16.47
CA SER A 233 2.15 6.27 -15.87
C SER A 233 1.48 5.22 -16.78
N PRO A 234 1.08 4.03 -16.28
CA PRO A 234 0.68 2.91 -17.14
C PRO A 234 -0.41 3.26 -18.16
N TRP A 235 -1.32 4.17 -17.82
CA TRP A 235 -2.37 4.66 -18.70
C TRP A 235 -1.86 5.58 -19.82
N LYS A 236 -0.84 6.40 -19.57
CA LYS A 236 -0.20 7.22 -20.61
C LYS A 236 0.58 6.37 -21.63
N VAL A 237 1.24 5.31 -21.15
CA VAL A 237 2.04 4.43 -22.01
C VAL A 237 1.16 3.45 -22.79
N LEU A 238 0.16 2.86 -22.14
CA LEU A 238 -0.68 1.83 -22.75
C LEU A 238 -1.90 2.40 -23.48
N GLY A 239 -2.31 3.64 -23.18
CA GLY A 239 -3.47 4.31 -23.77
C GLY A 239 -4.71 3.42 -23.76
N ARG A 240 -5.31 3.18 -24.93
CA ARG A 240 -6.46 2.28 -25.11
C ARG A 240 -6.31 0.92 -24.41
N LYS A 241 -5.12 0.31 -24.45
CA LYS A 241 -4.88 -1.01 -23.81
C LYS A 241 -5.01 -0.95 -22.29
N TRP A 242 -4.71 0.19 -21.65
CA TRP A 242 -4.95 0.38 -20.22
C TRP A 242 -6.44 0.32 -19.90
N HIS A 243 -7.26 1.05 -20.65
CA HIS A 243 -8.70 1.15 -20.39
C HIS A 243 -9.41 -0.20 -20.53
N LEU A 244 -9.04 -0.98 -21.55
CA LEU A 244 -9.56 -2.34 -21.74
C LEU A 244 -9.00 -3.36 -20.72
N SER A 245 -7.90 -3.04 -20.05
CA SER A 245 -7.32 -3.93 -19.05
C SER A 245 -8.12 -3.95 -17.74
N ARG A 246 -8.22 -5.13 -17.10
CA ARG A 246 -8.71 -5.25 -15.71
C ARG A 246 -7.73 -4.71 -14.66
N LYS A 247 -6.55 -4.22 -15.07
CA LYS A 247 -5.60 -3.52 -14.19
C LYS A 247 -6.06 -2.07 -13.95
N GLY A 248 -5.81 -1.56 -12.75
CA GLY A 248 -6.09 -0.15 -12.40
C GLY A 248 -7.46 0.12 -11.76
N PHE A 249 -8.26 -0.91 -11.48
CA PHE A 249 -9.48 -0.75 -10.67
C PHE A 249 -9.12 -0.49 -9.19
N PRO A 250 -9.83 0.41 -8.48
CA PRO A 250 -9.50 0.82 -7.11
C PRO A 250 -9.52 -0.29 -6.04
N SER A 251 -10.08 -1.47 -6.33
CA SER A 251 -10.23 -2.57 -5.38
C SER A 251 -10.01 -3.92 -6.06
N ALA A 252 -9.46 -4.90 -5.35
CA ALA A 252 -9.25 -6.26 -5.84
C ALA A 252 -10.54 -7.12 -5.94
N LYS A 253 -11.73 -6.53 -5.81
CA LYS A 253 -13.00 -7.27 -5.97
C LYS A 253 -13.53 -7.19 -7.42
N ARG A 254 -14.46 -8.09 -7.76
CA ARG A 254 -14.94 -8.33 -9.14
C ARG A 254 -15.55 -7.07 -9.78
N VAL A 255 -15.35 -6.94 -11.08
CA VAL A 255 -15.98 -5.92 -11.94
C VAL A 255 -17.28 -6.52 -12.47
N ASP A 256 -18.37 -5.75 -12.45
CA ASP A 256 -19.72 -6.24 -12.70
C ASP A 256 -20.11 -6.22 -14.19
N TRP A 257 -19.21 -5.71 -15.05
CA TRP A 257 -19.39 -5.60 -16.50
C TRP A 257 -18.24 -6.25 -17.28
N GLU A 258 -18.53 -6.69 -18.50
CA GLU A 258 -17.57 -7.41 -19.33
C GLU A 258 -16.68 -6.51 -20.19
N ALA A 259 -15.42 -6.92 -20.40
CA ALA A 259 -14.44 -6.07 -21.09
C ALA A 259 -14.84 -5.77 -22.54
N GLU A 260 -15.55 -6.71 -23.16
CA GLU A 260 -16.13 -6.57 -24.49
C GLU A 260 -17.14 -5.41 -24.57
N THR A 261 -17.95 -5.18 -23.53
CA THR A 261 -18.90 -4.05 -23.49
C THR A 261 -18.18 -2.71 -23.71
N LEU A 262 -17.01 -2.53 -23.09
CA LEU A 262 -16.24 -1.30 -23.23
C LEU A 262 -15.61 -1.17 -24.61
N ASP A 263 -15.08 -2.26 -25.17
CA ASP A 263 -14.46 -2.24 -26.50
C ASP A 263 -15.50 -1.94 -27.59
N GLN A 264 -16.69 -2.56 -27.50
CA GLN A 264 -17.81 -2.26 -28.38
C GLN A 264 -18.24 -0.78 -28.28
N LEU A 265 -18.26 -0.22 -27.06
CA LEU A 265 -18.62 1.19 -26.86
C LEU A 265 -17.58 2.12 -27.51
N PHE A 266 -16.29 1.82 -27.37
CA PHE A 266 -15.24 2.58 -28.03
C PHE A 266 -15.35 2.50 -29.55
N THR A 267 -15.55 1.32 -30.11
CA THR A 267 -15.77 1.16 -31.56
C THR A 267 -16.99 1.94 -32.04
N LEU A 268 -18.08 1.96 -31.27
CA LEU A 268 -19.28 2.73 -31.59
C LEU A 268 -18.99 4.24 -31.61
N ILE A 269 -18.31 4.76 -30.58
CA ILE A 269 -17.98 6.18 -30.48
C ILE A 269 -16.98 6.57 -31.57
N GLU A 270 -15.91 5.81 -31.79
CA GLU A 270 -14.91 6.05 -32.84
C GLU A 270 -15.55 6.09 -34.24
N GLY A 271 -16.54 5.23 -34.50
CA GLY A 271 -17.29 5.24 -35.76
C GLY A 271 -18.23 6.44 -35.95
N ILE A 272 -18.52 7.21 -34.89
CA ILE A 272 -19.35 8.42 -34.93
C ILE A 272 -18.48 9.68 -34.88
N ALA A 273 -17.46 9.67 -34.02
CA ALA A 273 -16.56 10.77 -33.72
C ALA A 273 -15.32 10.78 -34.63
N THR A 274 -15.50 10.52 -35.93
CA THR A 274 -14.40 10.34 -36.89
C THR A 274 -13.54 11.60 -37.10
N SER A 275 -14.11 12.78 -36.86
CA SER A 275 -13.42 14.08 -36.97
C SER A 275 -12.93 14.63 -35.62
N GLY A 276 -13.14 13.90 -34.52
CA GLY A 276 -12.75 14.35 -33.18
C GLY A 276 -11.33 13.92 -32.79
N THR A 277 -10.77 14.59 -31.78
CA THR A 277 -9.56 14.14 -31.09
C THR A 277 -9.95 13.26 -29.90
N VAL A 278 -9.20 12.19 -29.68
CA VAL A 278 -9.40 11.26 -28.55
C VAL A 278 -8.19 11.34 -27.61
N GLU A 279 -8.47 11.49 -26.31
CA GLU A 279 -7.45 11.56 -25.27
C GLU A 279 -7.50 10.29 -24.41
N TRP A 280 -6.44 9.47 -24.50
CA TRP A 280 -6.28 8.21 -23.78
C TRP A 280 -5.40 8.33 -22.53
N GLY A 281 -4.80 9.49 -22.27
CA GLY A 281 -3.90 9.74 -21.14
C GLY A 281 -4.59 9.89 -19.78
N GLY A 282 -5.91 9.72 -19.72
CA GLY A 282 -6.67 9.74 -18.48
C GLY A 282 -6.50 8.46 -17.66
N LYS A 283 -6.34 8.56 -16.34
CA LYS A 283 -6.17 7.38 -15.47
C LYS A 283 -7.42 6.49 -15.44
N GLN A 284 -8.60 7.09 -15.50
CA GLN A 284 -9.90 6.42 -15.35
C GLN A 284 -10.86 6.76 -16.49
N THR A 285 -10.64 7.87 -17.17
CA THR A 285 -11.53 8.44 -18.17
C THR A 285 -10.85 8.49 -19.54
N VAL A 286 -11.65 8.36 -20.59
CA VAL A 286 -11.28 8.61 -21.98
C VAL A 286 -12.24 9.67 -22.50
N THR A 287 -11.71 10.67 -23.20
CA THR A 287 -12.53 11.79 -23.68
C THR A 287 -12.39 11.97 -25.19
N TRP A 288 -13.50 12.34 -25.83
CA TRP A 288 -13.53 12.76 -27.22
C TRP A 288 -13.93 14.23 -27.30
N THR A 289 -13.12 15.00 -28.00
CA THR A 289 -13.30 16.43 -28.22
C THR A 289 -13.55 16.65 -29.70
N ARG A 290 -14.52 17.52 -30.03
CA ARG A 290 -14.81 17.86 -31.42
C ARG A 290 -13.73 18.78 -31.98
N GLU A 291 -13.57 18.76 -33.29
CA GLU A 291 -12.67 19.67 -33.98
C GLU A 291 -13.06 21.13 -33.69
N GLY A 292 -12.08 21.93 -33.23
CA GLY A 292 -12.29 23.33 -32.87
C GLY A 292 -12.88 23.60 -31.48
N GLU A 293 -13.27 22.56 -30.72
CA GLU A 293 -13.67 22.72 -29.32
C GLU A 293 -12.49 22.45 -28.38
N GLU A 294 -12.40 23.19 -27.26
CA GLU A 294 -11.39 22.93 -26.22
C GLU A 294 -11.86 21.88 -25.20
N LYS A 295 -13.17 21.70 -25.06
CA LYS A 295 -13.78 20.86 -24.02
C LYS A 295 -14.33 19.56 -24.62
N PRO A 296 -14.31 18.46 -23.85
CA PRO A 296 -14.80 17.19 -24.35
C PRO A 296 -16.32 17.23 -24.53
N ALA A 297 -16.77 16.60 -25.62
CA ALA A 297 -18.18 16.36 -25.91
C ALA A 297 -18.66 15.01 -25.37
N ILE A 298 -17.75 14.03 -25.30
CA ILE A 298 -17.99 12.70 -24.75
C ILE A 298 -16.90 12.37 -23.73
N GLU A 299 -17.30 11.87 -22.58
CA GLU A 299 -16.39 11.30 -21.57
C GLU A 299 -16.87 9.90 -21.19
N VAL A 300 -15.96 8.94 -21.13
CA VAL A 300 -16.24 7.56 -20.72
C VAL A 300 -15.41 7.22 -19.50
N ASN A 301 -16.05 6.90 -18.38
CA ASN A 301 -15.38 6.37 -17.20
C ASN A 301 -15.25 4.84 -17.29
N THR A 302 -14.01 4.38 -17.35
CA THR A 302 -13.64 3.01 -17.70
C THR A 302 -13.22 2.16 -16.50
N LYS A 303 -13.13 2.76 -15.31
CA LYS A 303 -12.53 2.13 -14.11
C LYS A 303 -13.44 2.15 -12.89
N ARG A 304 -14.75 2.38 -13.10
CA ARG A 304 -15.79 2.06 -12.12
C ARG A 304 -16.19 0.61 -12.22
N ARG A 305 -16.46 0.00 -11.08
CA ARG A 305 -16.73 -1.45 -11.01
C ARG A 305 -18.14 -1.85 -11.42
N THR A 306 -19.10 -1.01 -11.06
CA THR A 306 -20.53 -1.31 -11.17
C THR A 306 -21.03 -1.06 -12.58
N SER A 307 -20.42 -0.14 -13.31
CA SER A 307 -20.85 0.31 -14.64
C SER A 307 -19.71 0.98 -15.39
N ILE A 308 -19.85 1.03 -16.71
CA ILE A 308 -19.17 1.98 -17.58
C ILE A 308 -20.06 3.21 -17.65
N ASP A 309 -19.55 4.36 -17.19
CA ASP A 309 -20.34 5.59 -17.22
C ASP A 309 -19.98 6.39 -18.47
N LEU A 310 -20.99 6.68 -19.29
CA LEU A 310 -20.91 7.50 -20.48
C LEU A 310 -21.53 8.86 -20.18
N GLU A 311 -20.75 9.92 -20.28
CA GLU A 311 -21.20 11.29 -20.14
C GLU A 311 -21.17 12.00 -21.49
N LEU A 312 -22.30 12.64 -21.82
CA LEU A 312 -22.49 13.34 -23.10
C LEU A 312 -22.83 14.80 -22.81
N TYR A 313 -21.94 15.69 -23.23
CA TYR A 313 -22.06 17.13 -23.02
C TYR A 313 -22.75 17.79 -24.20
N GLY A 314 -23.55 18.81 -23.93
CA GLY A 314 -24.23 19.58 -24.97
C GLY A 314 -24.83 20.89 -24.44
N PRO A 315 -25.48 21.68 -25.32
CA PRO A 315 -26.09 22.94 -24.93
C PRO A 315 -27.25 22.73 -23.92
N PRO A 316 -27.47 23.70 -23.02
CA PRO A 316 -28.47 23.61 -21.96
C PRO A 316 -29.90 23.45 -22.53
N GLY A 317 -30.73 22.67 -21.83
CA GLY A 317 -32.16 22.55 -22.11
C GLY A 317 -32.55 21.77 -23.36
N ARG A 318 -31.58 21.22 -24.11
CA ARG A 318 -31.86 20.60 -25.41
C ARG A 318 -32.37 19.16 -25.32
N PHE A 319 -32.12 18.45 -24.22
CA PHE A 319 -32.46 17.04 -24.09
C PHE A 319 -33.18 16.79 -22.75
N GLY A 320 -34.38 16.20 -22.84
CA GLY A 320 -35.17 15.78 -21.68
C GLY A 320 -35.03 14.29 -21.40
N LEU A 321 -35.34 13.87 -20.17
CA LEU A 321 -35.21 12.49 -19.71
C LEU A 321 -36.01 11.48 -20.57
N GLY A 322 -37.11 11.92 -21.19
CA GLY A 322 -37.94 11.09 -22.06
C GLY A 322 -37.19 10.55 -23.29
N HIS A 323 -36.23 11.31 -23.83
CA HIS A 323 -35.46 10.95 -25.03
C HIS A 323 -34.46 9.81 -24.78
N ILE A 324 -34.11 9.55 -23.52
CA ILE A 324 -33.13 8.54 -23.13
C ILE A 324 -33.74 7.43 -22.27
N SER A 325 -35.07 7.43 -22.13
CA SER A 325 -35.82 6.59 -21.19
C SER A 325 -35.66 5.07 -21.38
N SER A 326 -35.13 4.62 -22.52
CA SER A 326 -34.83 3.21 -22.78
C SER A 326 -33.33 2.88 -22.76
N LEU A 327 -32.46 3.87 -22.60
CA LEU A 327 -31.01 3.70 -22.76
C LEU A 327 -30.34 3.39 -21.42
N GLY A 328 -29.45 2.39 -21.44
CA GLY A 328 -28.61 2.00 -20.31
C GLY A 328 -29.36 1.47 -19.09
N GLU A 329 -28.60 1.17 -18.05
CA GLU A 329 -29.10 0.72 -16.75
C GLU A 329 -29.68 1.88 -15.95
N THR A 330 -28.90 2.95 -15.83
CA THR A 330 -29.30 4.19 -15.17
C THR A 330 -29.04 5.37 -16.10
N ARG A 331 -29.80 6.44 -15.88
CA ARG A 331 -29.78 7.62 -16.72
C ARG A 331 -30.08 8.88 -15.91
N GLU A 332 -29.26 9.90 -16.11
CA GLU A 332 -29.40 11.18 -15.42
C GLU A 332 -29.19 12.31 -16.42
N VAL A 333 -29.91 13.40 -16.21
CA VAL A 333 -29.71 14.65 -16.93
C VAL A 333 -29.44 15.72 -15.89
N ASP A 334 -28.27 16.36 -16.00
CA ASP A 334 -27.78 17.32 -15.02
C ASP A 334 -27.14 18.51 -15.75
N THR A 335 -26.74 19.53 -15.00
CA THR A 335 -25.99 20.68 -15.51
C THR A 335 -24.55 20.59 -15.00
N ALA A 336 -23.61 20.51 -15.93
CA ALA A 336 -22.18 20.53 -15.62
C ALA A 336 -21.78 21.89 -15.04
N ARG A 337 -20.65 21.93 -14.33
CA ARG A 337 -20.13 23.15 -13.68
C ARG A 337 -19.88 24.31 -14.63
N ASP A 338 -19.70 24.01 -15.91
CA ASP A 338 -19.50 25.00 -16.96
C ASP A 338 -20.79 25.43 -17.66
N GLY A 339 -21.95 25.07 -17.11
CA GLY A 339 -23.27 25.45 -17.62
C GLY A 339 -23.78 24.61 -18.78
N ARG A 340 -23.00 23.64 -19.28
CA ARG A 340 -23.47 22.68 -20.29
C ARG A 340 -24.41 21.65 -19.67
N GLN A 341 -25.36 21.16 -20.45
CA GLN A 341 -26.15 20.00 -20.04
C GLN A 341 -25.30 18.74 -20.18
N VAL A 342 -25.30 17.88 -19.17
CA VAL A 342 -24.65 16.57 -19.21
C VAL A 342 -25.71 15.48 -19.09
N VAL A 343 -25.67 14.54 -20.03
CA VAL A 343 -26.45 13.31 -19.99
C VAL A 343 -25.52 12.19 -19.55
N ARG A 344 -25.80 11.56 -18.40
CA ARG A 344 -25.05 10.42 -17.89
C ARG A 344 -25.83 9.14 -18.14
N LEU A 345 -25.18 8.15 -18.72
CA LEU A 345 -25.72 6.81 -18.94
C LEU A 345 -24.77 5.78 -18.33
N SER A 346 -25.28 4.86 -17.53
CA SER A 346 -24.48 3.72 -17.04
C SER A 346 -24.77 2.48 -17.87
N LEU A 347 -23.70 1.82 -18.33
CA LEU A 347 -23.75 0.65 -19.21
C LEU A 347 -23.03 -0.53 -18.53
N ILE A 348 -23.65 -1.70 -18.53
CA ILE A 348 -23.14 -2.92 -17.90
C ILE A 348 -23.04 -4.09 -18.89
N THR A 349 -23.87 -4.13 -19.93
CA THR A 349 -23.90 -5.22 -20.92
C THR A 349 -23.65 -4.74 -22.35
N ALA A 350 -23.10 -5.65 -23.18
CA ALA A 350 -22.88 -5.43 -24.61
C ALA A 350 -24.19 -5.10 -25.38
N ASP A 351 -25.32 -5.69 -24.96
CA ASP A 351 -26.62 -5.44 -25.58
C ASP A 351 -27.06 -3.98 -25.44
N GLN A 352 -26.77 -3.34 -24.30
CA GLN A 352 -27.06 -1.93 -24.08
C GLN A 352 -26.24 -1.03 -25.01
N VAL A 353 -25.01 -1.43 -25.34
CA VAL A 353 -24.14 -0.71 -26.29
C VAL A 353 -24.64 -0.90 -27.72
N SER A 354 -25.14 -2.09 -28.04
CA SER A 354 -25.64 -2.46 -29.36
C SER A 354 -27.05 -1.91 -29.65
N ASP A 355 -27.71 -1.30 -28.66
CA ASP A 355 -29.03 -0.68 -28.82
C ASP A 355 -29.02 0.36 -29.97
N PRO A 356 -29.86 0.19 -31.01
CA PRO A 356 -30.01 1.16 -32.10
C PRO A 356 -30.36 2.57 -31.61
N GLY A 357 -31.10 2.68 -30.51
CA GLY A 357 -31.46 3.92 -29.84
C GLY A 357 -30.23 4.65 -29.31
N LEU A 358 -29.29 3.95 -28.69
CA LEU A 358 -28.04 4.53 -28.20
C LEU A 358 -27.21 5.08 -29.37
N LYS A 359 -27.06 4.30 -30.44
CA LYS A 359 -26.33 4.73 -31.65
C LYS A 359 -26.96 5.96 -32.29
N LYS A 360 -28.30 6.00 -32.39
CA LYS A 360 -29.03 7.16 -32.92
C LYS A 360 -28.81 8.39 -32.05
N PHE A 361 -28.90 8.23 -30.73
CA PHE A 361 -28.70 9.31 -29.76
C PHE A 361 -27.28 9.86 -29.79
N LEU A 362 -26.27 9.00 -29.83
CA LEU A 362 -24.86 9.40 -29.94
C LEU A 362 -24.59 10.18 -31.24
N LYS A 363 -25.17 9.77 -32.38
CA LYS A 363 -25.05 10.52 -33.64
C LYS A 363 -25.70 11.89 -33.58
N GLU A 364 -26.87 11.99 -32.95
CA GLU A 364 -27.55 13.27 -32.76
C GLU A 364 -26.71 14.19 -31.85
N LYS A 365 -26.22 13.63 -30.74
CA LYS A 365 -25.38 14.35 -29.79
C LYS A 365 -24.08 14.82 -30.39
N TRP A 366 -23.38 14.00 -31.16
CA TRP A 366 -22.08 14.39 -31.73
C TRP A 366 -22.16 15.59 -32.68
N LYS A 367 -23.33 15.84 -33.30
CA LYS A 367 -23.51 16.96 -34.24
C LYS A 367 -23.75 18.33 -33.58
N VAL A 368 -23.99 18.37 -32.27
CA VAL A 368 -24.71 19.47 -31.59
C VAL A 368 -23.91 20.21 -30.55
#